data_AF-A0A511DUR4-F1
#
_entry.id   AF-A0A511DUR4-F1
#
_cell.length_a   1.000
_cell.length_b   1.000
_cell.length_c   1.000
_cell.angle_alpha   90.00
_cell.angle_beta   90.00
_cell.angle_gamma   90.00
#
_symmetry.space_group_name_H-M   'P 1'
#
loop_
_entity.id
_entity.type
_entity.pdbx_description
1 polymer ?
#
loop_
_entity_poly.entity_id
_entity_poly.type
_entity_poly.pdbx_seq_one_letter_code
_entity_poly.pdbx_strand_id
1 'polypeptide(L)'
;MKNHGLFQSLVQGMLGITVFIGFSTIGGLLNAHADSAVNHYIYSNHLQPAKVTKSIWSGFPTNKYSSGNPNGVVVHETGNPNSTIYGEIAYMKKNYQNAFVHSYVDASRVINIANTNYLAWGCGFPGNGRFIQFEQVEVHSKAAFAKEVNNAANYTAELLHQYNLPLNNAVNDGKGTVWSHKAVAHYLGGSDHVDPDGYYAKSGQKYFGQAYTMNDFYALVRHYYAADSTSSNDGNSSETGNPQLTKNTVTKPATVKYHRGQGNETAVLSQSFSRYLLYNHIKNAGYSAFSYSWANVPVYPGHKVYVDARGVKRPANTTWYRIRFSKETNAQRYWVYSRALNFNPVTFADSNQSITIKQPQYALRNHVYNTASLSLVTGHSKDVLNQKVKTNKKAVKYHTNGRTIWYRFTLNGQNQWVCAQAIK
;
A
#
# COMPACT_ATOMS: atom_id res chain seq x y z
N MET A 1 59.69 -17.72 11.22
CA MET A 1 58.63 -18.56 10.63
C MET A 1 57.34 -18.33 11.42
N LYS A 2 56.22 -18.16 10.70
CA LYS A 2 54.84 -17.79 11.08
C LYS A 2 54.33 -18.32 12.45
N ASN A 3 53.73 -17.49 13.32
CA ASN A 3 52.29 -17.17 13.38
C ASN A 3 51.88 -16.35 14.64
N HIS A 4 50.82 -15.56 14.47
CA HIS A 4 50.05 -14.67 15.39
C HIS A 4 49.46 -15.38 16.64
N GLY A 5 48.94 -14.76 17.70
CA GLY A 5 48.66 -13.36 18.07
C GLY A 5 47.78 -13.30 19.34
N LEU A 6 47.85 -12.16 20.06
CA LEU A 6 46.86 -11.46 20.92
C LEU A 6 45.82 -12.25 21.76
N PHE A 7 45.80 -12.01 23.07
CA PHE A 7 44.56 -12.00 23.88
C PHE A 7 44.59 -10.94 24.99
N GLN A 8 43.39 -10.44 25.30
CA GLN A 8 43.04 -9.16 25.91
C GLN A 8 43.13 -9.07 27.45
N SER A 9 43.14 -7.81 27.90
CA SER A 9 43.00 -7.34 29.27
C SER A 9 41.53 -7.18 29.73
N LEU A 10 41.34 -7.45 31.03
CA LEU A 10 40.65 -6.63 32.06
C LEU A 10 39.14 -6.25 32.00
N VAL A 11 38.56 -6.39 33.20
CA VAL A 11 37.56 -5.51 33.90
C VAL A 11 36.12 -6.02 34.00
N GLN A 12 35.83 -6.61 35.16
CA GLN A 12 34.58 -6.46 35.94
C GLN A 12 34.41 -4.96 36.27
N GLY A 13 33.28 -4.29 36.11
CA GLY A 13 31.92 -4.65 36.51
C GLY A 13 31.31 -3.42 37.18
N MET A 14 30.09 -3.05 36.82
CA MET A 14 29.20 -2.29 37.71
C MET A 14 27.75 -2.52 37.27
N LEU A 15 26.97 -3.08 38.20
CA LEU A 15 25.55 -3.34 38.10
C LEU A 15 24.75 -2.02 38.07
N GLY A 16 23.93 -1.84 37.04
CA GLY A 16 22.76 -0.98 37.06
C GLY A 16 21.53 -1.83 36.74
N ILE A 17 20.62 -1.95 37.70
CA ILE A 17 19.39 -2.74 37.62
C ILE A 17 18.54 -2.18 36.47
N THR A 18 18.45 -2.94 35.36
CA THR A 18 17.51 -2.68 34.28
C THR A 18 16.29 -3.56 34.49
N VAL A 19 15.13 -2.94 34.71
CA VAL A 19 13.83 -3.61 34.65
C VAL A 19 13.64 -4.09 33.20
N PHE A 20 13.85 -5.38 32.97
CA PHE A 20 13.51 -6.05 31.71
C PHE A 20 11.98 -6.15 31.62
N ILE A 21 11.33 -5.17 30.97
CA ILE A 21 10.06 -5.47 30.30
C ILE A 21 10.45 -6.24 29.06
N GLY A 22 10.25 -7.57 29.11
CA GLY A 22 10.54 -8.49 28.03
C GLY A 22 9.82 -8.09 26.74
N PHE A 23 10.54 -7.40 25.86
CA PHE A 23 10.22 -7.38 24.45
C PHE A 23 10.62 -8.76 23.90
N SER A 24 9.65 -9.65 23.74
CA SER A 24 9.81 -10.80 22.84
C SER A 24 10.11 -10.26 21.44
N THR A 25 11.38 -10.29 21.08
CA THR A 25 11.89 -10.01 19.75
C THR A 25 11.44 -11.12 18.80
N ILE A 26 10.24 -11.02 18.26
CA ILE A 26 9.88 -11.74 17.03
C ILE A 26 10.56 -10.99 15.89
N GLY A 27 11.78 -11.39 15.59
CA GLY A 27 12.58 -10.95 14.46
C GLY A 27 12.02 -11.50 13.14
N GLY A 28 10.93 -10.92 12.68
CA GLY A 28 10.68 -10.75 11.25
C GLY A 28 10.91 -9.28 10.94
N LEU A 29 11.82 -8.95 10.02
CA LEU A 29 12.00 -7.59 9.52
C LEU A 29 10.69 -7.15 8.83
N LEU A 30 9.77 -6.59 9.61
CA LEU A 30 8.50 -6.09 9.13
C LEU A 30 8.80 -4.94 8.15
N ASN A 31 8.31 -5.00 6.92
CA ASN A 31 8.33 -3.86 6.00
C ASN A 31 6.96 -3.17 6.07
N ALA A 32 6.88 -1.93 6.58
CA ALA A 32 5.63 -1.16 6.56
C ALA A 32 5.38 -0.53 5.22
N HIS A 33 4.22 -0.81 4.66
CA HIS A 33 3.75 -0.16 3.45
C HIS A 33 2.67 0.85 3.82
N ALA A 34 2.81 2.08 3.33
CA ALA A 34 1.86 3.13 3.61
C ALA A 34 0.57 3.00 2.80
N ASP A 35 -0.55 3.24 3.48
CA ASP A 35 -1.90 2.92 2.99
C ASP A 35 -2.24 3.47 1.61
N SER A 36 -2.80 2.63 0.74
CA SER A 36 -3.12 2.93 -0.66
C SER A 36 -4.41 3.76 -0.82
N ALA A 37 -4.69 4.27 -2.03
CA ALA A 37 -5.98 4.90 -2.32
C ALA A 37 -7.16 3.92 -2.28
N VAL A 38 -6.92 2.65 -2.65
CA VAL A 38 -7.91 1.57 -2.63
C VAL A 38 -8.22 1.18 -1.19
N ASN A 39 -7.20 0.89 -0.39
CA ASN A 39 -7.36 0.51 1.02
C ASN A 39 -8.01 1.64 1.83
N HIS A 40 -7.61 2.89 1.60
CA HIS A 40 -8.28 4.03 2.21
C HIS A 40 -9.78 4.08 1.88
N TYR A 41 -10.15 3.78 0.63
CA TYR A 41 -11.57 3.70 0.23
C TYR A 41 -12.28 2.53 0.92
N ILE A 42 -11.65 1.35 0.99
CA ILE A 42 -12.17 0.18 1.70
C ILE A 42 -12.49 0.53 3.15
N TYR A 43 -11.52 1.12 3.87
CA TYR A 43 -11.69 1.52 5.27
C TYR A 43 -12.75 2.61 5.44
N SER A 44 -12.71 3.65 4.62
CA SER A 44 -13.62 4.80 4.76
C SER A 44 -15.08 4.46 4.45
N ASN A 45 -15.31 3.42 3.65
CA ASN A 45 -16.65 2.92 3.34
C ASN A 45 -17.02 1.68 4.16
N HIS A 46 -16.19 1.29 5.13
CA HIS A 46 -16.42 0.13 6.01
C HIS A 46 -16.81 -1.14 5.23
N LEU A 47 -16.14 -1.41 4.12
CA LEU A 47 -16.50 -2.54 3.25
C LEU A 47 -16.28 -3.86 3.98
N GLN A 48 -17.35 -4.64 4.11
CA GLN A 48 -17.30 -5.95 4.75
C GLN A 48 -16.75 -7.01 3.77
N PRO A 49 -15.96 -8.01 4.20
CA PRO A 49 -15.61 -9.15 3.35
C PRO A 49 -16.83 -10.00 2.95
N ALA A 50 -16.78 -10.63 1.79
CA ALA A 50 -17.70 -11.71 1.44
C ALA A 50 -17.37 -12.98 2.25
N LYS A 51 -18.39 -13.76 2.62
CA LYS A 51 -18.19 -15.06 3.27
C LYS A 51 -17.56 -16.04 2.28
N VAL A 52 -16.64 -16.87 2.77
CA VAL A 52 -16.10 -18.00 2.01
C VAL A 52 -17.16 -19.08 1.87
N THR A 53 -17.40 -19.51 0.63
CA THR A 53 -18.23 -20.66 0.31
C THR A 53 -17.35 -21.83 -0.09
N LYS A 54 -17.68 -23.03 0.38
CA LYS A 54 -16.94 -24.26 0.03
C LYS A 54 -17.81 -25.11 -0.90
N SER A 55 -17.31 -25.34 -2.11
CA SER A 55 -17.94 -26.15 -3.15
C SER A 55 -16.91 -27.15 -3.69
N ILE A 56 -16.26 -27.90 -2.80
CA ILE A 56 -15.13 -28.75 -3.17
C ILE A 56 -15.54 -29.76 -4.23
N TRP A 57 -14.85 -29.74 -5.37
CA TRP A 57 -15.05 -30.72 -6.43
C TRP A 57 -14.07 -31.88 -6.26
N SER A 58 -14.60 -33.11 -6.19
CA SER A 58 -13.82 -34.33 -5.98
C SER A 58 -12.96 -34.77 -7.17
N GLY A 59 -13.09 -34.10 -8.32
CA GLY A 59 -12.33 -34.43 -9.54
C GLY A 59 -10.88 -33.94 -9.53
N PHE A 60 -10.49 -33.07 -8.59
CA PHE A 60 -9.11 -32.61 -8.48
C PHE A 60 -8.22 -33.64 -7.76
N PRO A 61 -6.94 -33.76 -8.16
CA PRO A 61 -5.99 -34.63 -7.48
C PRO A 61 -5.70 -34.13 -6.06
N THR A 62 -5.44 -35.06 -5.15
CA THR A 62 -5.17 -34.80 -3.72
C THR A 62 -3.72 -35.09 -3.36
N ASN A 63 -2.80 -34.42 -4.06
CA ASN A 63 -1.37 -34.56 -3.82
C ASN A 63 -0.94 -33.76 -2.58
N LYS A 64 -0.11 -34.35 -1.72
CA LYS A 64 0.40 -33.65 -0.53
C LYS A 64 1.40 -32.56 -0.92
N TYR A 65 1.44 -31.48 -0.13
CA TYR A 65 2.53 -30.51 -0.17
C TYR A 65 3.88 -31.18 0.11
N SER A 66 4.97 -30.61 -0.40
CA SER A 66 6.33 -31.13 -0.22
C SER A 66 6.74 -31.24 1.25
N SER A 67 6.24 -30.35 2.10
CA SER A 67 6.42 -30.37 3.57
C SER A 67 5.26 -31.01 4.33
N GLY A 68 4.31 -31.65 3.64
CA GLY A 68 3.08 -32.19 4.23
C GLY A 68 1.97 -31.16 4.47
N ASN A 69 2.32 -29.88 4.71
CA ASN A 69 1.40 -28.76 4.90
C ASN A 69 1.81 -27.56 4.00
N PRO A 70 0.89 -26.64 3.68
CA PRO A 70 1.23 -25.42 2.96
C PRO A 70 2.09 -24.49 3.83
N ASN A 71 2.96 -23.70 3.20
CA ASN A 71 3.80 -22.70 3.88
C ASN A 71 3.60 -21.27 3.35
N GLY A 72 2.50 -21.04 2.61
CA GLY A 72 2.11 -19.71 2.14
C GLY A 72 0.91 -19.74 1.21
N VAL A 73 0.52 -18.57 0.74
CA VAL A 73 -0.58 -18.31 -0.18
C VAL A 73 -0.06 -17.49 -1.36
N VAL A 74 -0.38 -17.91 -2.59
CA VAL A 74 -0.13 -17.17 -3.83
C VAL A 74 -1.41 -16.50 -4.29
N VAL A 75 -1.30 -15.20 -4.54
CA VAL A 75 -2.34 -14.36 -5.14
C VAL A 75 -2.12 -14.34 -6.65
N HIS A 76 -3.15 -14.73 -7.39
CA HIS A 76 -3.19 -14.68 -8.85
C HIS A 76 -4.25 -13.70 -9.37
N GLU A 77 -4.27 -13.52 -10.68
CA GLU A 77 -5.41 -12.96 -11.43
C GLU A 77 -5.60 -13.75 -12.73
N THR A 78 -6.85 -13.84 -13.20
CA THR A 78 -7.25 -14.81 -14.25
C THR A 78 -6.66 -14.54 -15.64
N GLY A 79 -6.13 -13.34 -15.88
CA GLY A 79 -5.63 -12.84 -17.15
C GLY A 79 -6.74 -12.66 -18.20
N ASN A 80 -8.01 -12.73 -17.77
CA ASN A 80 -9.17 -12.75 -18.65
C ASN A 80 -10.17 -11.66 -18.25
N PRO A 81 -10.17 -10.51 -18.95
CA PRO A 81 -11.03 -9.38 -18.62
C PRO A 81 -12.49 -9.57 -19.01
N ASN A 82 -12.91 -10.74 -19.51
CA ASN A 82 -14.29 -10.98 -19.95
C ASN A 82 -14.95 -12.17 -19.24
N SER A 83 -14.24 -12.84 -18.34
CA SER A 83 -14.76 -14.02 -17.68
C SER A 83 -15.61 -13.67 -16.45
N THR A 84 -16.27 -14.70 -15.94
CA THR A 84 -16.99 -14.63 -14.66
C THR A 84 -16.43 -15.71 -13.75
N ILE A 85 -16.62 -15.57 -12.44
CA ILE A 85 -16.15 -16.57 -11.47
C ILE A 85 -16.62 -17.99 -11.80
N TYR A 86 -17.85 -18.15 -12.26
CA TYR A 86 -18.38 -19.46 -12.64
C TYR A 86 -17.88 -19.94 -14.00
N GLY A 87 -17.64 -19.02 -14.94
CA GLY A 87 -17.00 -19.34 -16.21
C GLY A 87 -15.57 -19.87 -16.01
N GLU A 88 -14.80 -19.21 -15.15
CA GLU A 88 -13.45 -19.63 -14.76
C GLU A 88 -13.46 -20.99 -14.06
N ILE A 89 -14.34 -21.18 -13.06
CA ILE A 89 -14.48 -22.47 -12.37
C ILE A 89 -14.86 -23.59 -13.36
N ALA A 90 -15.81 -23.34 -14.27
CA ALA A 90 -16.23 -24.33 -15.26
C ALA A 90 -15.08 -24.69 -16.21
N TYR A 91 -14.35 -23.68 -16.69
CA TYR A 91 -13.19 -23.87 -17.55
C TYR A 91 -12.07 -24.64 -16.83
N MET A 92 -11.74 -24.26 -15.59
CA MET A 92 -10.72 -24.93 -14.77
C MET A 92 -11.09 -26.39 -14.52
N LYS A 93 -12.35 -26.71 -14.18
CA LYS A 93 -12.80 -28.10 -14.00
C LYS A 93 -12.62 -28.94 -15.26
N LYS A 94 -12.88 -28.36 -16.44
CA LYS A 94 -12.70 -29.05 -17.73
C LYS A 94 -11.21 -29.25 -18.09
N ASN A 95 -10.34 -28.36 -17.65
CA ASN A 95 -8.93 -28.31 -18.05
C ASN A 95 -7.93 -28.53 -16.89
N TYR A 96 -8.38 -29.13 -15.79
CA TYR A 96 -7.62 -29.18 -14.53
C TYR A 96 -6.25 -29.86 -14.65
N GLN A 97 -6.10 -30.75 -15.63
CA GLN A 97 -4.84 -31.44 -15.92
C GLN A 97 -3.72 -30.48 -16.34
N ASN A 98 -4.07 -29.31 -16.88
CA ASN A 98 -3.13 -28.26 -17.23
C ASN A 98 -2.87 -27.34 -16.03
N ALA A 99 -3.94 -26.85 -15.41
CA ALA A 99 -3.85 -25.99 -14.24
C ALA A 99 -5.15 -26.01 -13.43
N PHE A 100 -5.01 -25.92 -12.11
CA PHE A 100 -6.13 -25.61 -11.22
C PHE A 100 -5.62 -24.88 -9.98
N VAL A 101 -6.49 -24.11 -9.35
CA VAL A 101 -6.25 -23.39 -8.08
C VAL A 101 -7.26 -23.82 -7.02
N HIS A 102 -7.05 -23.40 -5.78
CA HIS A 102 -7.91 -23.78 -4.68
C HIS A 102 -9.21 -23.00 -4.65
N SER A 103 -9.16 -21.72 -5.06
CA SER A 103 -10.28 -20.80 -4.88
C SER A 103 -10.31 -19.71 -5.94
N TYR A 104 -11.49 -19.12 -6.14
CA TYR A 104 -11.67 -17.90 -6.90
C TYR A 104 -12.30 -16.81 -6.04
N VAL A 105 -11.95 -15.57 -6.34
CA VAL A 105 -12.45 -14.36 -5.68
C VAL A 105 -12.98 -13.41 -6.75
N ASP A 106 -14.17 -12.86 -6.52
CA ASP A 106 -14.69 -11.70 -7.26
C ASP A 106 -15.18 -10.62 -6.27
N ALA A 107 -15.80 -9.56 -6.79
CA ALA A 107 -16.34 -8.47 -5.98
C ALA A 107 -17.48 -8.89 -5.01
N SER A 108 -18.05 -10.07 -5.15
CA SER A 108 -19.23 -10.53 -4.40
C SER A 108 -19.01 -11.85 -3.66
N ARG A 109 -18.02 -12.65 -4.05
CA ARG A 109 -17.87 -14.04 -3.65
C ARG A 109 -16.42 -14.39 -3.39
N VAL A 110 -16.23 -15.33 -2.46
CA VAL A 110 -15.04 -16.17 -2.35
C VAL A 110 -15.52 -17.62 -2.43
N ILE A 111 -15.05 -18.36 -3.43
CA ILE A 111 -15.46 -19.74 -3.69
C ILE A 111 -14.23 -20.64 -3.59
N ASN A 112 -14.17 -21.45 -2.54
CA ASN A 112 -13.17 -22.50 -2.39
C ASN A 112 -13.68 -23.79 -3.07
N ILE A 113 -12.98 -24.20 -4.13
CA ILE A 113 -13.39 -25.28 -5.04
C ILE A 113 -12.44 -26.50 -4.99
N ALA A 114 -11.22 -26.37 -4.45
CA ALA A 114 -10.32 -27.50 -4.18
C ALA A 114 -9.83 -27.51 -2.72
N ASN A 115 -9.54 -28.69 -2.18
CA ASN A 115 -9.19 -28.85 -0.78
C ASN A 115 -7.79 -28.28 -0.47
N THR A 116 -7.71 -27.27 0.40
CA THR A 116 -6.48 -26.54 0.77
C THR A 116 -5.49 -27.37 1.60
N ASN A 117 -5.82 -28.60 1.99
CA ASN A 117 -4.86 -29.54 2.59
C ASN A 117 -3.96 -30.24 1.55
N TYR A 118 -4.24 -30.05 0.26
CA TYR A 118 -3.50 -30.64 -0.85
C TYR A 118 -3.05 -29.56 -1.81
N LEU A 119 -1.96 -29.79 -2.53
CA LEU A 119 -1.44 -28.81 -3.47
C LEU A 119 -2.35 -28.60 -4.68
N ALA A 120 -2.18 -27.45 -5.32
CA ALA A 120 -2.79 -27.11 -6.61
C ALA A 120 -1.71 -26.86 -7.68
N TRP A 121 -2.12 -26.75 -8.94
CA TRP A 121 -1.24 -26.68 -10.11
C TRP A 121 -1.32 -25.35 -10.85
N GLY A 122 -1.27 -24.22 -10.14
CA GLY A 122 -1.44 -22.89 -10.73
C GLY A 122 -0.17 -22.02 -10.80
N CYS A 123 0.94 -22.40 -10.15
CA CYS A 123 2.13 -21.54 -10.06
C CYS A 123 3.48 -22.20 -10.41
N GLY A 124 3.43 -23.42 -10.96
CA GLY A 124 4.63 -24.21 -11.31
C GLY A 124 5.40 -24.75 -10.10
N PHE A 125 6.27 -25.75 -10.29
CA PHE A 125 7.17 -26.20 -9.23
C PHE A 125 8.43 -25.32 -9.18
N PRO A 126 8.93 -24.95 -7.98
CA PRO A 126 8.59 -25.54 -6.68
C PRO A 126 7.40 -24.89 -5.95
N GLY A 127 6.78 -23.85 -6.50
CA GLY A 127 5.65 -23.13 -5.87
C GLY A 127 4.43 -24.02 -5.56
N ASN A 128 4.04 -24.88 -6.51
CA ASN A 128 2.93 -25.82 -6.36
C ASN A 128 3.08 -26.69 -5.12
N GLY A 129 4.28 -27.21 -4.85
CA GLY A 129 4.56 -28.04 -3.68
C GLY A 129 4.47 -27.31 -2.34
N ARG A 130 4.26 -25.99 -2.32
CA ARG A 130 4.41 -25.15 -1.13
C ARG A 130 3.17 -24.36 -0.77
N PHE A 131 2.38 -23.90 -1.74
CA PHE A 131 1.45 -22.82 -1.49
C PHE A 131 -0.01 -23.15 -1.81
N ILE A 132 -0.89 -22.59 -0.98
CA ILE A 132 -2.29 -22.41 -1.34
C ILE A 132 -2.35 -21.33 -2.43
N GLN A 133 -3.28 -21.45 -3.36
CA GLN A 133 -3.35 -20.62 -4.57
C GLN A 133 -4.79 -20.23 -4.81
N PHE A 134 -5.06 -18.94 -5.04
CA PHE A 134 -6.38 -18.47 -5.45
C PHE A 134 -6.27 -17.46 -6.59
N GLU A 135 -7.33 -17.39 -7.39
CA GLU A 135 -7.47 -16.51 -8.53
C GLU A 135 -8.43 -15.35 -8.24
N GLN A 136 -8.11 -14.17 -8.76
CA GLN A 136 -8.96 -12.99 -8.75
C GLN A 136 -9.52 -12.77 -10.16
N VAL A 137 -10.84 -12.67 -10.28
CA VAL A 137 -11.51 -12.46 -11.57
C VAL A 137 -11.48 -10.98 -11.92
N GLU A 138 -10.88 -10.59 -13.04
CA GLU A 138 -10.81 -9.19 -13.45
C GLU A 138 -12.19 -8.48 -13.42
N VAL A 139 -12.35 -7.47 -12.56
CA VAL A 139 -13.61 -6.71 -12.41
C VAL A 139 -13.52 -5.30 -13.02
N HIS A 140 -14.67 -4.71 -13.34
CA HIS A 140 -14.71 -3.53 -14.22
C HIS A 140 -15.25 -2.23 -13.62
N SER A 141 -15.39 -2.14 -12.30
CA SER A 141 -15.79 -0.90 -11.63
C SER A 141 -14.95 -0.58 -10.40
N LYS A 142 -14.95 0.70 -10.02
CA LYS A 142 -14.25 1.18 -8.82
C LYS A 142 -14.68 0.45 -7.55
N ALA A 143 -16.00 0.28 -7.37
CA ALA A 143 -16.56 -0.40 -6.21
C ALA A 143 -16.24 -1.90 -6.24
N ALA A 144 -16.35 -2.53 -7.43
CA ALA A 144 -16.05 -3.94 -7.59
C ALA A 144 -14.57 -4.23 -7.29
N PHE A 145 -13.64 -3.44 -7.83
CA PHE A 145 -12.19 -3.66 -7.62
C PHE A 145 -11.81 -3.52 -6.14
N ALA A 146 -12.31 -2.48 -5.46
CA ALA A 146 -12.08 -2.34 -4.02
C ALA A 146 -12.65 -3.53 -3.23
N LYS A 147 -13.84 -4.01 -3.60
CA LYS A 147 -14.51 -5.11 -2.90
C LYS A 147 -13.84 -6.46 -3.16
N GLU A 148 -13.39 -6.73 -4.38
CA GLU A 148 -12.63 -7.93 -4.72
C GLU A 148 -11.32 -7.99 -3.93
N VAL A 149 -10.52 -6.92 -3.97
CA VAL A 149 -9.28 -6.80 -3.20
C VAL A 149 -9.53 -6.97 -1.70
N ASN A 150 -10.64 -6.43 -1.19
CA ASN A 150 -11.07 -6.61 0.19
C ASN A 150 -11.35 -8.07 0.53
N ASN A 151 -12.10 -8.77 -0.33
CA ASN A 151 -12.42 -10.18 -0.16
C ASN A 151 -11.16 -11.05 -0.20
N ALA A 152 -10.27 -10.82 -1.19
CA ALA A 152 -9.03 -11.55 -1.35
C ALA A 152 -8.09 -11.36 -0.15
N ALA A 153 -7.98 -10.13 0.38
CA ALA A 153 -7.13 -9.84 1.52
C ALA A 153 -7.62 -10.48 2.82
N ASN A 154 -8.94 -10.42 3.09
CA ASN A 154 -9.54 -11.12 4.22
C ASN A 154 -9.36 -12.64 4.09
N TYR A 155 -9.64 -13.20 2.91
CA TYR A 155 -9.48 -14.63 2.68
C TYR A 155 -8.03 -15.10 2.85
N THR A 156 -7.06 -14.28 2.44
CA THR A 156 -5.64 -14.58 2.68
C THR A 156 -5.34 -14.62 4.18
N ALA A 157 -5.87 -13.68 4.97
CA ALA A 157 -5.72 -13.70 6.42
C ALA A 157 -6.37 -14.94 7.08
N GLU A 158 -7.57 -15.33 6.65
CA GLU A 158 -8.25 -16.55 7.09
C GLU A 158 -7.42 -17.81 6.80
N LEU A 159 -6.82 -17.91 5.61
CA LEU A 159 -5.95 -19.03 5.26
C LEU A 159 -4.68 -19.06 6.11
N LEU A 160 -4.06 -17.90 6.38
CA LEU A 160 -2.88 -17.85 7.24
C LEU A 160 -3.22 -18.32 8.67
N HIS A 161 -4.36 -17.92 9.23
CA HIS A 161 -4.83 -18.41 10.54
C HIS A 161 -5.16 -19.90 10.52
N GLN A 162 -5.89 -20.36 9.50
CA GLN A 162 -6.28 -21.77 9.34
C GLN A 162 -5.08 -22.72 9.36
N TYR A 163 -3.94 -22.30 8.81
CA TYR A 163 -2.72 -23.10 8.72
C TYR A 163 -1.61 -22.66 9.69
N ASN A 164 -1.92 -21.79 10.65
CA ASN A 164 -0.98 -21.25 11.64
C ASN A 164 0.31 -20.69 11.00
N LEU A 165 0.14 -19.96 9.89
CA LEU A 165 1.23 -19.38 9.11
C LEU A 165 1.54 -17.95 9.58
N PRO A 166 2.81 -17.60 9.84
CA PRO A 166 3.16 -16.24 10.25
C PRO A 166 2.87 -15.26 9.12
N LEU A 167 2.34 -14.09 9.42
CA LEU A 167 2.15 -13.03 8.44
C LEU A 167 3.51 -12.47 7.97
N ASN A 168 3.92 -12.80 6.73
CA ASN A 168 5.18 -12.33 6.15
C ASN A 168 5.08 -12.11 4.63
N ASN A 169 5.56 -10.97 4.15
CA ASN A 169 5.49 -10.56 2.74
C ASN A 169 6.72 -11.00 1.96
N ALA A 170 6.56 -11.95 1.04
CA ALA A 170 7.65 -12.48 0.24
C ALA A 170 7.96 -11.66 -1.02
N VAL A 171 7.15 -10.66 -1.37
CA VAL A 171 7.21 -9.98 -2.68
C VAL A 171 8.50 -9.18 -2.88
N ASN A 172 9.18 -8.79 -1.79
CA ASN A 172 10.38 -7.94 -1.87
C ASN A 172 11.70 -8.70 -1.67
N ASP A 173 11.67 -9.90 -1.08
CA ASP A 173 12.89 -10.63 -0.68
C ASP A 173 12.83 -12.15 -0.92
N GLY A 174 11.72 -12.66 -1.46
CA GLY A 174 11.52 -14.09 -1.70
C GLY A 174 11.36 -14.92 -0.43
N LYS A 175 11.01 -14.32 0.71
CA LYS A 175 10.88 -15.01 2.00
C LYS A 175 9.58 -14.62 2.71
N GLY A 176 8.64 -15.55 2.81
CA GLY A 176 7.42 -15.30 3.56
C GLY A 176 6.28 -16.24 3.22
N THR A 177 5.08 -15.79 3.52
CA THR A 177 3.84 -16.58 3.45
C THR A 177 2.78 -15.94 2.56
N VAL A 178 2.95 -14.69 2.15
CA VAL A 178 2.10 -14.01 1.16
C VAL A 178 2.91 -13.70 -0.08
N TRP A 179 2.52 -14.29 -1.20
CA TRP A 179 3.24 -14.27 -2.48
C TRP A 179 2.35 -13.76 -3.60
N SER A 180 2.93 -13.10 -4.59
CA SER A 180 2.34 -13.03 -5.94
C SER A 180 2.92 -14.13 -6.82
N HIS A 181 2.23 -14.48 -7.90
CA HIS A 181 2.78 -15.39 -8.90
C HIS A 181 4.10 -14.87 -9.47
N LYS A 182 4.20 -13.55 -9.71
CA LYS A 182 5.46 -12.90 -10.08
C LYS A 182 6.60 -13.17 -9.10
N ALA A 183 6.32 -13.10 -7.79
CA ALA A 183 7.35 -13.35 -6.77
C ALA A 183 7.77 -14.83 -6.79
N VAL A 184 6.83 -15.76 -7.02
CA VAL A 184 7.16 -17.18 -7.22
C VAL A 184 8.06 -17.34 -8.45
N ALA A 185 7.65 -16.84 -9.61
CA ALA A 185 8.43 -16.89 -10.85
C ALA A 185 9.83 -16.32 -10.67
N HIS A 186 9.95 -15.15 -10.04
CA HIS A 186 11.22 -14.46 -9.87
C HIS A 186 12.17 -15.14 -8.88
N TYR A 187 11.68 -15.55 -7.70
CA TYR A 187 12.54 -16.06 -6.63
C TYR A 187 12.69 -17.57 -6.62
N LEU A 188 11.72 -18.30 -7.16
CA LEU A 188 11.65 -19.76 -7.10
C LEU A 188 11.72 -20.43 -8.48
N GLY A 189 11.39 -19.69 -9.56
CA GLY A 189 11.30 -20.25 -10.91
C GLY A 189 10.06 -21.12 -11.13
N GLY A 190 10.06 -21.88 -12.24
CA GLY A 190 8.98 -22.81 -12.59
C GLY A 190 7.79 -22.21 -13.32
N SER A 191 7.75 -20.88 -13.44
CA SER A 191 6.76 -20.09 -14.17
C SER A 191 7.41 -18.77 -14.60
N ASP A 192 6.90 -18.12 -15.64
CA ASP A 192 7.28 -16.78 -16.10
C ASP A 192 6.16 -15.75 -15.93
N HIS A 193 5.05 -16.17 -15.34
CA HIS A 193 3.88 -15.34 -15.10
C HIS A 193 4.17 -14.20 -14.11
N VAL A 194 3.48 -13.07 -14.30
CA VAL A 194 3.74 -11.81 -13.58
C VAL A 194 2.51 -11.28 -12.82
N ASP A 195 1.44 -12.05 -12.71
CA ASP A 195 0.24 -11.72 -11.96
C ASP A 195 0.50 -11.60 -10.44
N PRO A 196 -0.31 -10.78 -9.72
CA PRO A 196 -1.38 -9.90 -10.21
C PRO A 196 -0.89 -8.46 -10.45
N ASP A 197 0.43 -8.24 -10.53
CA ASP A 197 1.04 -6.90 -10.52
C ASP A 197 0.44 -5.97 -11.60
N GLY A 198 0.27 -6.48 -12.82
CA GLY A 198 -0.27 -5.72 -13.95
C GLY A 198 -1.73 -5.32 -13.74
N TYR A 199 -2.58 -6.29 -13.37
CA TYR A 199 -4.00 -6.06 -13.07
C TYR A 199 -4.17 -5.03 -11.94
N TYR A 200 -3.47 -5.21 -10.83
CA TYR A 200 -3.53 -4.29 -9.69
C TYR A 200 -3.07 -2.88 -10.06
N ALA A 201 -1.94 -2.74 -10.76
CA ALA A 201 -1.43 -1.43 -11.15
C ALA A 201 -2.42 -0.72 -12.07
N LYS A 202 -2.93 -1.41 -13.11
CA LYS A 202 -3.89 -0.88 -14.08
C LYS A 202 -5.21 -0.49 -13.42
N SER A 203 -5.82 -1.39 -12.64
CA SER A 203 -7.12 -1.17 -12.00
C SER A 203 -7.04 -0.10 -10.90
N GLY A 204 -5.99 -0.11 -10.08
CA GLY A 204 -5.75 0.96 -9.11
C GLY A 204 -5.59 2.32 -9.78
N GLN A 205 -4.77 2.41 -10.83
CA GLN A 205 -4.57 3.67 -11.55
C GLN A 205 -5.88 4.14 -12.20
N LYS A 206 -6.62 3.25 -12.87
CA LYS A 206 -7.87 3.56 -13.56
C LYS A 206 -8.96 4.05 -12.61
N TYR A 207 -9.17 3.36 -11.49
CA TYR A 207 -10.32 3.60 -10.61
C TYR A 207 -10.03 4.54 -9.43
N PHE A 208 -8.77 4.66 -9.03
CA PHE A 208 -8.34 5.41 -7.85
C PHE A 208 -7.27 6.46 -8.13
N GLY A 209 -6.80 6.59 -9.38
CA GLY A 209 -5.73 7.53 -9.75
C GLY A 209 -4.37 7.19 -9.16
N GLN A 210 -4.22 5.99 -8.57
CA GLN A 210 -3.00 5.48 -7.97
C GLN A 210 -2.90 3.97 -8.24
N ALA A 211 -1.79 3.54 -8.86
CA ALA A 211 -1.46 2.12 -8.99
C ALA A 211 -1.53 1.39 -7.63
N TYR A 212 -2.30 0.31 -7.61
CA TYR A 212 -2.37 -0.63 -6.49
C TYR A 212 -1.29 -1.70 -6.65
N THR A 213 -0.74 -2.20 -5.54
CA THR A 213 0.43 -3.09 -5.55
C THR A 213 0.24 -4.25 -4.58
N MET A 214 1.04 -5.30 -4.72
CA MET A 214 1.06 -6.38 -3.74
C MET A 214 1.48 -5.93 -2.34
N ASN A 215 2.30 -4.88 -2.22
CA ASN A 215 2.61 -4.31 -0.91
C ASN A 215 1.38 -3.58 -0.30
N ASP A 216 0.53 -2.97 -1.12
CA ASP A 216 -0.76 -2.44 -0.68
C ASP A 216 -1.72 -3.56 -0.25
N PHE A 217 -1.79 -4.64 -1.03
CA PHE A 217 -2.56 -5.84 -0.71
C PHE A 217 -2.12 -6.44 0.62
N TYR A 218 -0.82 -6.68 0.81
CA TYR A 218 -0.27 -7.19 2.06
C TYR A 218 -0.60 -6.30 3.27
N ALA A 219 -0.64 -4.98 3.10
CA ALA A 219 -1.07 -4.07 4.16
C ALA A 219 -2.54 -4.29 4.55
N LEU A 220 -3.40 -4.63 3.60
CA LEU A 220 -4.80 -4.99 3.87
C LEU A 220 -4.94 -6.38 4.48
N VAL A 221 -4.15 -7.37 4.03
CA VAL A 221 -4.08 -8.71 4.67
C VAL A 221 -3.71 -8.56 6.14
N ARG A 222 -2.70 -7.73 6.45
CA ARG A 222 -2.26 -7.45 7.82
C ARG A 222 -3.39 -6.88 8.68
N HIS A 223 -4.22 -6.01 8.13
CA HIS A 223 -5.36 -5.45 8.84
C HIS A 223 -6.33 -6.56 9.29
N TYR A 224 -6.70 -7.45 8.39
CA TYR A 224 -7.59 -8.58 8.71
C TYR A 224 -6.93 -9.60 9.63
N TYR A 225 -5.65 -9.93 9.39
CA TYR A 225 -4.91 -10.89 10.20
C TYR A 225 -4.85 -10.46 11.68
N ALA A 226 -4.62 -9.17 11.94
CA ALA A 226 -4.56 -8.63 13.30
C ALA A 226 -5.93 -8.54 13.99
N ALA A 227 -7.02 -8.29 13.24
CA ALA A 227 -8.37 -8.18 13.79
C ALA A 227 -8.91 -9.52 14.33
N ASP A 228 -8.54 -10.62 13.68
CA ASP A 228 -8.93 -11.96 14.10
C ASP A 228 -8.20 -12.40 15.39
N SER A 229 -6.96 -11.93 15.58
CA SER A 229 -6.18 -12.16 16.81
C SER A 229 -6.77 -11.46 18.05
N THR A 230 -7.63 -10.46 17.88
CA THR A 230 -8.31 -9.74 18.97
C THR A 230 -9.70 -10.29 19.29
N SER A 231 -10.21 -11.23 18.50
CA SER A 231 -11.56 -11.81 18.69
C SER A 231 -11.53 -13.11 19.51
N SER A 232 -10.36 -13.50 20.02
CA SER A 232 -10.14 -14.68 20.86
C SER A 232 -9.95 -14.30 22.34
N ASN A 233 -10.96 -13.65 22.93
CA ASN A 233 -11.12 -13.57 24.38
C ASN A 233 -12.57 -13.24 24.74
N ASP A 234 -13.48 -14.20 24.50
CA ASP A 234 -14.81 -14.19 25.11
C ASP A 234 -14.93 -15.43 26.01
N GLY A 235 -14.30 -15.31 27.18
CA GLY A 235 -14.41 -16.24 28.29
C GLY A 235 -15.46 -15.72 29.26
N ASN A 236 -16.67 -16.27 29.13
CA ASN A 236 -17.81 -16.11 30.01
C ASN A 236 -17.44 -16.15 31.52
N SER A 237 -17.74 -15.09 32.26
CA SER A 237 -18.07 -15.21 33.68
C SER A 237 -19.09 -14.14 34.07
N SER A 238 -20.22 -14.64 34.54
CA SER A 238 -21.33 -13.91 35.16
C SER A 238 -20.89 -13.35 36.49
N GLU A 239 -21.15 -12.06 36.76
CA GLU A 239 -21.73 -11.61 38.03
C GLU A 239 -22.11 -10.12 38.01
N THR A 240 -23.17 -9.86 38.76
CA THR A 240 -24.00 -8.66 38.88
C THR A 240 -23.34 -7.52 39.64
N GLY A 241 -23.50 -6.28 39.16
CA GLY A 241 -23.27 -5.07 39.95
C GLY A 241 -23.25 -3.80 39.11
N ASN A 242 -24.36 -3.06 39.05
CA ASN A 242 -24.35 -1.68 38.56
C ASN A 242 -23.98 -0.78 39.75
N PRO A 243 -23.00 0.13 39.61
CA PRO A 243 -23.39 1.52 39.42
C PRO A 243 -22.47 2.36 38.50
N GLN A 244 -23.11 3.02 37.54
CA GLN A 244 -22.91 4.43 37.16
C GLN A 244 -21.51 4.86 36.69
N LEU A 245 -21.32 4.79 35.36
CA LEU A 245 -20.28 5.49 34.60
C LEU A 245 -20.39 7.02 34.79
N THR A 246 -19.43 7.59 35.51
CA THR A 246 -19.12 9.02 35.42
C THR A 246 -18.60 9.35 34.02
N LYS A 247 -19.24 10.32 33.36
CA LYS A 247 -18.84 10.91 32.07
C LYS A 247 -17.35 11.25 32.06
N ASN A 248 -16.55 10.46 31.35
CA ASN A 248 -15.25 10.88 30.85
C ASN A 248 -15.41 11.46 29.44
N THR A 249 -14.96 12.69 29.30
CA THR A 249 -15.06 13.58 28.14
C THR A 249 -14.58 12.89 26.86
N VAL A 250 -15.47 12.77 25.88
CA VAL A 250 -15.20 12.25 24.54
C VAL A 250 -14.20 13.18 23.84
N THR A 251 -12.92 12.81 23.81
CA THR A 251 -11.97 13.38 22.86
C THR A 251 -12.35 12.90 21.45
N LYS A 252 -12.75 13.84 20.60
CA LYS A 252 -13.13 13.62 19.20
C LYS A 252 -12.19 12.61 18.50
N PRO A 253 -12.71 11.59 17.77
CA PRO A 253 -11.88 10.66 17.02
C PRO A 253 -10.95 11.41 16.07
N ALA A 254 -9.67 11.02 16.04
CA ALA A 254 -8.72 11.64 15.12
C ALA A 254 -9.10 11.30 13.67
N THR A 255 -9.40 12.32 12.86
CA THR A 255 -9.70 12.15 11.43
C THR A 255 -8.54 12.62 10.58
N VAL A 256 -8.31 11.95 9.45
CA VAL A 256 -7.27 12.35 8.50
C VAL A 256 -7.90 12.73 7.17
N LYS A 257 -7.62 13.95 6.71
CA LYS A 257 -7.94 14.38 5.35
C LYS A 257 -6.75 14.10 4.44
N TYR A 258 -6.94 13.21 3.47
CA TYR A 258 -5.91 12.87 2.49
C TYR A 258 -6.00 13.75 1.24
N HIS A 259 -4.83 14.11 0.73
CA HIS A 259 -4.64 14.83 -0.51
C HIS A 259 -3.60 14.06 -1.34
N ARG A 260 -3.90 13.76 -2.59
CA ARG A 260 -2.99 13.02 -3.47
C ARG A 260 -2.17 13.98 -4.32
N GLY A 261 -0.93 13.58 -4.58
CA GLY A 261 -0.10 14.13 -5.66
C GLY A 261 -0.09 13.18 -6.85
N GLN A 262 0.54 13.58 -7.94
CA GLN A 262 0.64 12.76 -9.16
C GLN A 262 1.59 11.55 -9.04
N GLY A 263 2.11 11.24 -7.86
CA GLY A 263 3.02 10.11 -7.63
C GLY A 263 4.50 10.49 -7.60
N ASN A 264 4.95 11.37 -8.50
CA ASN A 264 6.38 11.63 -8.74
C ASN A 264 6.84 13.03 -8.30
N GLU A 265 6.11 13.67 -7.40
CA GLU A 265 6.62 14.84 -6.69
C GLU A 265 7.77 14.42 -5.77
N THR A 266 8.61 15.37 -5.39
CA THR A 266 9.84 15.14 -4.63
C THR A 266 9.97 16.11 -3.47
N ALA A 267 10.60 15.62 -2.43
CA ALA A 267 11.13 16.41 -1.33
C ALA A 267 12.54 15.91 -1.01
N VAL A 268 13.23 16.61 -0.11
CA VAL A 268 14.48 16.11 0.46
C VAL A 268 14.32 15.91 1.96
N LEU A 269 15.05 14.94 2.53
CA LEU A 269 15.09 14.75 3.97
C LEU A 269 15.68 16.00 4.65
N SER A 270 15.01 16.51 5.68
CA SER A 270 15.50 17.66 6.45
C SER A 270 16.73 17.29 7.28
N GLN A 271 17.46 18.27 7.81
CA GLN A 271 18.56 18.01 8.77
C GLN A 271 18.09 17.28 10.04
N SER A 272 16.80 17.37 10.38
CA SER A 272 16.23 16.77 11.59
C SER A 272 15.43 15.50 11.32
N PHE A 273 15.51 14.93 10.11
CA PHE A 273 14.64 13.81 9.70
C PHE A 273 14.72 12.60 10.65
N SER A 274 15.92 12.32 11.17
CA SER A 274 16.19 11.21 12.08
C SER A 274 15.48 11.31 13.43
N ARG A 275 14.95 12.48 13.81
CA ARG A 275 14.14 12.67 15.02
C ARG A 275 12.70 12.15 14.86
N TYR A 276 12.30 11.83 13.64
CA TYR A 276 10.98 11.30 13.32
C TYR A 276 11.10 9.81 12.96
N LEU A 277 9.98 9.09 12.89
CA LEU A 277 9.97 7.70 12.43
C LEU A 277 9.19 7.59 11.12
N LEU A 278 9.41 6.49 10.42
CA LEU A 278 8.61 6.06 9.28
C LEU A 278 7.44 5.21 9.79
N TYR A 279 6.27 5.30 9.15
CA TYR A 279 5.08 4.55 9.57
C TYR A 279 4.33 3.91 8.38
N ASN A 280 3.60 2.81 8.60
CA ASN A 280 2.61 2.29 7.63
C ASN A 280 1.31 3.11 7.61
N HIS A 281 0.93 3.75 8.71
CA HIS A 281 -0.21 4.66 8.77
C HIS A 281 0.19 5.93 9.50
N ILE A 282 -0.56 7.00 9.28
CA ILE A 282 -0.38 8.22 10.07
C ILE A 282 -0.61 7.88 11.54
N LYS A 283 0.39 8.18 12.37
CA LYS A 283 0.39 7.82 13.80
C LYS A 283 -0.89 8.28 14.49
N ASN A 284 -1.50 7.39 15.27
CA ASN A 284 -2.72 7.62 16.05
C ASN A 284 -3.90 8.15 15.20
N ALA A 285 -4.05 7.66 13.97
CA ALA A 285 -5.17 7.99 13.08
C ALA A 285 -6.35 6.99 13.18
N GLY A 286 -6.41 6.17 14.24
CA GLY A 286 -7.41 5.12 14.41
C GLY A 286 -7.05 3.78 13.77
N TYR A 287 -5.78 3.60 13.36
CA TYR A 287 -5.25 2.36 12.79
C TYR A 287 -4.08 1.85 13.64
N SER A 288 -3.86 0.53 13.66
CA SER A 288 -2.62 -0.08 14.18
C SER A 288 -1.42 0.40 13.36
N ALA A 289 -0.75 1.44 13.86
CA ALA A 289 0.41 2.05 13.22
C ALA A 289 1.70 1.40 13.73
N PHE A 290 2.43 0.74 12.84
CA PHE A 290 3.79 0.28 13.07
C PHE A 290 4.77 1.37 12.66
N SER A 291 5.87 1.48 13.42
CA SER A 291 6.93 2.46 13.17
C SER A 291 8.26 1.79 12.85
N TYR A 292 9.10 2.48 12.08
CA TYR A 292 10.39 1.97 11.60
C TYR A 292 11.49 3.00 11.83
N SER A 293 12.64 2.47 12.24
CA SER A 293 13.88 3.23 12.34
C SER A 293 14.47 3.47 10.96
N TRP A 294 15.16 4.60 10.82
CA TRP A 294 15.94 4.92 9.63
C TRP A 294 17.17 4.04 9.45
N ALA A 295 17.58 3.28 10.48
CA ALA A 295 18.81 2.48 10.48
C ALA A 295 18.91 1.46 9.32
N ASN A 296 17.78 0.97 8.83
CA ASN A 296 17.73 -0.03 7.76
C ASN A 296 17.52 0.58 6.36
N VAL A 297 17.57 1.91 6.24
CA VAL A 297 17.43 2.61 4.96
C VAL A 297 18.67 3.50 4.77
N PRO A 298 19.50 3.27 3.72
CA PRO A 298 20.73 4.03 3.53
C PRO A 298 20.42 5.46 3.04
N VAL A 299 20.11 6.36 3.98
CA VAL A 299 19.71 7.74 3.70
C VAL A 299 20.44 8.76 4.57
N TYR A 300 20.49 10.00 4.10
CA TYR A 300 21.23 11.11 4.71
C TYR A 300 20.45 12.43 4.59
N PRO A 301 20.77 13.50 5.35
CA PRO A 301 20.14 14.81 5.16
C PRO A 301 20.30 15.32 3.73
N GLY A 302 19.22 15.82 3.13
CA GLY A 302 19.19 16.22 1.72
C GLY A 302 18.92 15.09 0.74
N HIS A 303 18.83 13.83 1.20
CA HIS A 303 18.48 12.70 0.34
C HIS A 303 17.09 12.90 -0.28
N LYS A 304 16.98 12.67 -1.59
CA LYS A 304 15.76 12.87 -2.36
C LYS A 304 14.77 11.74 -2.10
N VAL A 305 13.52 12.08 -1.83
CA VAL A 305 12.42 11.14 -1.70
C VAL A 305 11.30 11.50 -2.67
N TYR A 306 10.50 10.52 -3.07
CA TYR A 306 9.32 10.70 -3.92
C TYR A 306 8.08 10.75 -3.05
N VAL A 307 7.19 11.71 -3.30
CA VAL A 307 6.01 12.00 -2.50
C VAL A 307 4.76 11.88 -3.36
N ASP A 308 3.78 11.11 -2.88
CA ASP A 308 2.55 10.84 -3.62
C ASP A 308 1.27 11.15 -2.83
N ALA A 309 1.37 11.39 -1.52
CA ALA A 309 0.22 11.80 -0.72
C ALA A 309 0.61 12.68 0.48
N ARG A 310 -0.34 13.52 0.89
CA ARG A 310 -0.33 14.31 2.10
C ARG A 310 -1.55 13.96 2.93
N GLY A 311 -1.38 13.69 4.21
CA GLY A 311 -2.47 13.56 5.18
C GLY A 311 -2.43 14.72 6.17
N VAL A 312 -3.57 15.36 6.40
CA VAL A 312 -3.75 16.37 7.45
C VAL A 312 -4.63 15.77 8.53
N LYS A 313 -4.03 15.51 9.68
CA LYS A 313 -4.70 14.89 10.83
C LYS A 313 -5.32 15.95 11.73
N ARG A 314 -6.58 15.78 12.07
CA ARG A 314 -7.34 16.61 13.04
C ARG A 314 -7.65 15.78 14.29
N PRO A 315 -7.82 16.42 15.47
CA PRO A 315 -7.73 17.86 15.73
C PRO A 315 -6.31 18.40 15.85
N ALA A 316 -5.29 17.53 16.01
CA ALA A 316 -3.89 17.93 16.23
C ALA A 316 -3.25 18.79 15.12
N ASN A 317 -3.93 18.96 13.98
CA ASN A 317 -3.52 19.68 12.78
C ASN A 317 -2.10 19.34 12.31
N THR A 318 -1.73 18.06 12.43
CA THR A 318 -0.40 17.58 11.99
C THR A 318 -0.45 17.19 10.52
N THR A 319 0.58 17.57 9.79
CA THR A 319 0.75 17.22 8.38
C THR A 319 1.73 16.08 8.25
N TRP A 320 1.38 15.11 7.42
CA TRP A 320 2.15 13.91 7.13
C TRP A 320 2.26 13.74 5.62
N TYR A 321 3.35 13.15 5.17
CA TYR A 321 3.59 12.85 3.76
C TYR A 321 3.90 11.38 3.59
N ARG A 322 3.36 10.79 2.52
CA ARG A 322 3.69 9.44 2.10
C ARG A 322 4.84 9.52 1.12
N ILE A 323 5.93 8.85 1.46
CA ILE A 323 7.21 8.89 0.74
C ILE A 323 7.61 7.51 0.22
N ARG A 324 8.41 7.51 -0.84
CA ARG A 324 9.16 6.37 -1.37
C ARG A 324 10.62 6.77 -1.55
N PHE A 325 11.55 5.84 -1.35
CA PHE A 325 12.99 6.07 -1.61
C PHE A 325 13.40 5.76 -3.06
N SER A 326 12.47 5.21 -3.85
CA SER A 326 12.63 5.00 -5.28
C SER A 326 11.43 5.58 -6.05
N LYS A 327 11.64 5.90 -7.32
CA LYS A 327 10.58 6.37 -8.24
C LYS A 327 9.58 5.26 -8.59
N GLU A 328 9.98 3.99 -8.46
CA GLU A 328 9.20 2.83 -8.87
C GLU A 328 7.84 2.78 -8.15
N THR A 329 6.77 2.55 -8.91
CA THR A 329 5.37 2.62 -8.41
C THR A 329 5.07 1.59 -7.33
N ASN A 330 5.75 0.45 -7.35
CA ASN A 330 5.69 -0.63 -6.36
C ASN A 330 6.63 -0.44 -5.16
N ALA A 331 7.51 0.57 -5.18
CA ALA A 331 8.46 0.80 -4.10
C ALA A 331 7.73 1.02 -2.78
N GLN A 332 8.32 0.49 -1.72
CA GLN A 332 7.79 0.56 -0.38
C GLN A 332 7.47 2.01 0.03
N ARG A 333 6.24 2.23 0.49
CA ARG A 333 5.74 3.56 0.88
C ARG A 333 5.78 3.71 2.39
N TYR A 334 6.04 4.92 2.87
CA TYR A 334 6.06 5.23 4.30
C TYR A 334 5.39 6.57 4.59
N TRP A 335 4.61 6.68 5.65
CA TRP A 335 4.18 7.95 6.19
C TRP A 335 5.27 8.54 7.10
N VAL A 336 5.60 9.80 6.89
CA VAL A 336 6.53 10.57 7.72
C VAL A 336 5.93 11.92 8.08
N TYR A 337 6.26 12.44 9.26
CA TYR A 337 5.79 13.76 9.69
C TYR A 337 6.41 14.87 8.83
N SER A 338 5.66 15.95 8.59
CA SER A 338 6.05 17.00 7.64
C SER A 338 7.41 17.62 7.94
N ARG A 339 7.79 17.75 9.22
CA ARG A 339 9.09 18.31 9.61
C ARG A 339 10.29 17.43 9.26
N ALA A 340 10.08 16.18 8.85
CA ALA A 340 11.15 15.35 8.32
C ALA A 340 11.55 15.73 6.89
N LEU A 341 10.75 16.55 6.19
CA LEU A 341 10.91 16.86 4.77
C LEU A 341 11.06 18.36 4.52
N ASN A 342 11.92 18.70 3.56
CA ASN A 342 11.99 20.02 2.96
C ASN A 342 11.46 19.94 1.52
N PHE A 343 10.41 20.69 1.23
CA PHE A 343 9.89 20.88 -0.12
C PHE A 343 10.49 22.11 -0.76
N ASN A 344 10.40 22.19 -2.09
CA ASN A 344 10.71 23.40 -2.84
C ASN A 344 9.88 24.59 -2.33
N PRO A 345 10.52 25.72 -1.96
CA PRO A 345 9.80 26.92 -1.55
C PRO A 345 8.92 27.47 -2.67
N VAL A 346 7.75 27.98 -2.30
CA VAL A 346 6.84 28.64 -3.24
C VAL A 346 6.27 29.91 -2.60
N THR A 347 6.30 31.01 -3.35
CA THR A 347 5.65 32.27 -2.97
C THR A 347 4.43 32.50 -3.85
N PHE A 348 3.41 33.18 -3.30
CA PHE A 348 2.16 33.49 -4.00
C PHE A 348 1.90 35.00 -3.95
N ALA A 349 1.41 35.54 -5.07
CA ALA A 349 0.96 36.92 -5.18
C ALA A 349 -0.34 36.99 -5.98
N ASP A 350 -1.11 38.07 -5.78
CA ASP A 350 -2.24 38.39 -6.65
C ASP A 350 -1.77 38.69 -8.07
N SER A 351 -2.64 38.40 -9.03
CA SER A 351 -2.40 38.66 -10.44
C SER A 351 -3.73 39.04 -11.07
N ASN A 352 -3.71 39.99 -12.01
CA ASN A 352 -4.86 40.40 -12.81
C ASN A 352 -4.50 40.43 -14.30
N GLN A 353 -3.45 39.71 -14.68
CA GLN A 353 -2.90 39.72 -16.03
C GLN A 353 -3.77 38.88 -16.96
N SER A 354 -3.80 39.24 -18.24
CA SER A 354 -4.33 38.35 -19.28
C SER A 354 -3.17 37.59 -19.92
N ILE A 355 -3.28 36.28 -19.97
CA ILE A 355 -2.28 35.39 -20.59
C ILE A 355 -2.95 34.61 -21.72
N THR A 356 -2.20 34.29 -22.77
CA THR A 356 -2.67 33.40 -23.85
C THR A 356 -1.86 32.11 -23.80
N ILE A 357 -2.53 30.96 -23.74
CA ILE A 357 -1.85 29.67 -23.74
C ILE A 357 -1.45 29.32 -25.18
N LYS A 358 -0.16 29.11 -25.43
CA LYS A 358 0.37 28.89 -26.80
C LYS A 358 0.96 27.51 -27.03
N GLN A 359 1.27 26.77 -25.97
CA GLN A 359 1.94 25.47 -26.06
C GLN A 359 1.01 24.34 -25.59
N PRO A 360 0.82 23.24 -26.35
CA PRO A 360 -0.16 22.19 -26.04
C PRO A 360 0.32 21.12 -25.02
N GLN A 361 1.62 21.03 -24.73
CA GLN A 361 2.24 19.92 -24.00
C GLN A 361 2.21 20.05 -22.46
N TYR A 362 1.62 21.09 -21.90
CA TYR A 362 1.69 21.37 -20.46
C TYR A 362 0.47 20.88 -19.71
N ALA A 363 0.67 20.31 -18.52
CA ALA A 363 -0.43 19.94 -17.64
C ALA A 363 -1.05 21.17 -16.97
N LEU A 364 -2.38 21.22 -16.94
CA LEU A 364 -3.16 22.04 -16.02
C LEU A 364 -3.28 21.30 -14.68
N ARG A 365 -3.24 22.05 -13.57
CA ARG A 365 -3.06 21.45 -12.24
C ARG A 365 -3.90 22.11 -11.16
N ASN A 366 -4.32 21.35 -10.16
CA ASN A 366 -5.06 21.91 -9.01
C ASN A 366 -4.17 22.73 -8.04
N HIS A 367 -2.85 22.50 -8.05
CA HIS A 367 -1.85 23.22 -7.25
C HIS A 367 -0.54 23.36 -8.04
N VAL A 368 0.37 24.21 -7.54
CA VAL A 368 1.73 24.34 -8.09
C VAL A 368 2.48 23.03 -7.89
N TYR A 369 2.95 22.45 -9.00
CA TYR A 369 3.62 21.16 -9.00
C TYR A 369 4.90 21.15 -8.18
N ASN A 370 5.16 20.06 -7.47
CA ASN A 370 6.38 19.78 -6.71
C ASN A 370 6.57 20.71 -5.51
N THR A 371 5.49 20.89 -4.75
CA THR A 371 5.43 21.73 -3.53
C THR A 371 4.73 20.96 -2.40
N ALA A 372 4.77 21.49 -1.18
CA ALA A 372 4.13 20.87 -0.01
C ALA A 372 2.60 20.66 -0.17
N SER A 373 1.95 21.37 -1.10
CA SER A 373 0.51 21.20 -1.36
C SER A 373 0.18 19.96 -2.19
N LEU A 374 1.16 19.34 -2.85
CA LEU A 374 0.99 18.28 -3.85
C LEU A 374 0.03 18.67 -4.99
N SER A 375 0.18 18.05 -6.15
CA SER A 375 -0.52 18.46 -7.36
C SER A 375 -0.98 17.25 -8.16
N LEU A 376 -2.25 17.30 -8.58
CA LEU A 376 -2.82 16.43 -9.59
C LEU A 376 -2.93 17.16 -10.93
N VAL A 377 -2.82 16.41 -12.00
CA VAL A 377 -3.18 16.87 -13.35
C VAL A 377 -4.70 16.90 -13.44
N THR A 378 -5.23 18.04 -13.86
CA THR A 378 -6.67 18.32 -13.95
C THR A 378 -7.12 18.63 -15.38
N GLY A 379 -6.17 18.64 -16.32
CA GLY A 379 -6.39 18.88 -17.74
C GLY A 379 -5.06 19.15 -18.44
N HIS A 380 -5.10 19.49 -19.73
CA HIS A 380 -3.92 19.81 -20.51
C HIS A 380 -4.08 21.15 -21.22
N SER A 381 -2.95 21.83 -21.48
CA SER A 381 -2.95 23.14 -22.12
C SER A 381 -3.46 23.08 -23.57
N LYS A 382 -3.40 21.93 -24.24
CA LYS A 382 -4.04 21.69 -25.54
C LYS A 382 -5.56 21.94 -25.50
N ASP A 383 -6.21 21.71 -24.36
CA ASP A 383 -7.67 21.85 -24.20
C ASP A 383 -8.09 23.33 -24.15
N VAL A 384 -7.14 24.24 -23.94
CA VAL A 384 -7.32 25.69 -23.88
C VAL A 384 -6.33 26.44 -24.77
N LEU A 385 -5.85 25.77 -25.83
CA LEU A 385 -4.85 26.34 -26.73
C LEU A 385 -5.38 27.60 -27.42
N ASN A 386 -4.55 28.63 -27.51
CA ASN A 386 -4.85 29.96 -28.04
C ASN A 386 -5.96 30.73 -27.31
N GLN A 387 -6.48 30.20 -26.20
CA GLN A 387 -7.44 30.91 -25.38
C GLN A 387 -6.74 31.97 -24.52
N LYS A 388 -7.33 33.17 -24.46
CA LYS A 388 -6.90 34.25 -23.57
C LYS A 388 -7.64 34.12 -22.24
N VAL A 389 -6.91 33.93 -21.14
CA VAL A 389 -7.47 33.75 -19.79
C VAL A 389 -6.97 34.85 -18.85
N LYS A 390 -7.85 35.32 -17.97
CA LYS A 390 -7.49 36.25 -16.89
C LYS A 390 -6.96 35.45 -15.69
N THR A 391 -5.77 35.81 -15.22
CA THR A 391 -5.16 35.20 -14.04
C THR A 391 -5.68 35.87 -12.78
N ASN A 392 -5.71 35.11 -11.67
CA ASN A 392 -6.05 35.63 -10.34
C ASN A 392 -4.92 35.45 -9.31
N LYS A 393 -3.95 34.56 -9.56
CA LYS A 393 -2.74 34.41 -8.75
C LYS A 393 -1.52 34.12 -9.62
N LYS A 394 -0.37 34.50 -9.12
CA LYS A 394 0.96 34.13 -9.61
C LYS A 394 1.70 33.38 -8.51
N ALA A 395 2.46 32.35 -8.88
CA ALA A 395 3.36 31.67 -7.96
C ALA A 395 4.77 31.59 -8.52
N VAL A 396 5.76 31.70 -7.64
CA VAL A 396 7.18 31.49 -7.97
C VAL A 396 7.68 30.34 -7.12
N LYS A 397 7.98 29.20 -7.76
CA LYS A 397 8.55 28.03 -7.11
C LYS A 397 10.05 27.99 -7.35
N TYR A 398 10.82 27.92 -6.27
CA TYR A 398 12.27 27.87 -6.26
C TYR A 398 12.75 26.42 -6.15
N HIS A 399 13.84 26.10 -6.83
CA HIS A 399 14.55 24.81 -6.75
C HIS A 399 16.05 25.08 -6.87
N THR A 400 16.90 24.08 -6.60
CA THR A 400 18.36 24.25 -6.43
C THR A 400 19.02 25.10 -7.52
N ASN A 401 18.60 24.94 -8.78
CA ASN A 401 19.24 25.58 -9.94
C ASN A 401 18.32 26.60 -10.65
N GLY A 402 17.28 27.12 -9.99
CA GLY A 402 16.44 28.14 -10.61
C GLY A 402 15.04 28.31 -10.02
N ARG A 403 14.16 28.90 -10.84
CA ARG A 403 12.76 29.15 -10.48
C ARG A 403 11.82 28.85 -11.64
N THR A 404 10.61 28.43 -11.31
CA THR A 404 9.50 28.31 -12.26
C THR A 404 8.40 29.27 -11.85
N ILE A 405 7.80 29.94 -12.84
CA ILE A 405 6.67 30.85 -12.65
C ILE A 405 5.41 30.09 -13.06
N TRP A 406 4.35 30.26 -12.26
CA TRP A 406 3.05 29.65 -12.49
C TRP A 406 1.96 30.71 -12.39
N TYR A 407 0.89 30.52 -13.15
CA TYR A 407 -0.29 31.38 -13.12
C TYR A 407 -1.52 30.54 -12.82
N ARG A 408 -2.42 31.12 -12.01
CA ARG A 408 -3.71 30.51 -11.69
C ARG A 408 -4.82 31.25 -12.41
N PHE A 409 -5.73 30.52 -13.02
CA PHE A 409 -6.96 31.03 -13.64
C PHE A 409 -8.12 30.09 -13.31
N THR A 410 -9.35 30.53 -13.58
CA THR A 410 -10.54 29.71 -13.36
C THR A 410 -11.01 29.14 -14.69
N LEU A 411 -11.19 27.82 -14.75
CA LEU A 411 -11.70 27.09 -15.91
C LEU A 411 -12.84 26.19 -15.43
N ASN A 412 -14.03 26.35 -16.01
CA ASN A 412 -15.23 25.59 -15.63
C ASN A 412 -15.52 25.62 -14.12
N GLY A 413 -15.40 26.81 -13.50
CA GLY A 413 -15.61 27.00 -12.06
C GLY A 413 -14.50 26.45 -11.16
N GLN A 414 -13.45 25.83 -11.71
CA GLN A 414 -12.34 25.25 -10.96
C GLN A 414 -11.08 26.08 -11.13
N ASN A 415 -10.33 26.26 -10.05
CA ASN A 415 -9.04 26.92 -10.09
C ASN A 415 -7.97 25.98 -10.68
N GLN A 416 -7.30 26.45 -11.73
CA GLN A 416 -6.25 25.72 -12.46
C GLN A 416 -4.95 26.51 -12.42
N TRP A 417 -3.83 25.81 -12.22
CA TRP A 417 -2.48 26.31 -12.32
C TRP A 417 -1.83 25.83 -13.61
N VAL A 418 -1.11 26.72 -14.29
CA VAL A 418 -0.31 26.40 -15.47
C VAL A 418 1.10 26.98 -15.32
N CYS A 419 2.10 26.26 -15.82
CA CYS A 419 3.48 26.75 -15.87
C CYS A 419 3.58 27.88 -16.91
N ALA A 420 4.34 28.94 -16.62
CA ALA A 420 4.53 30.06 -17.53
C ALA A 420 5.19 29.68 -18.87
N GLN A 421 5.84 28.52 -18.93
CA GLN A 421 6.35 27.96 -20.20
C GLN A 421 5.22 27.63 -21.19
N ALA A 422 3.98 27.43 -20.73
CA ALA A 422 2.84 27.20 -21.62
C ALA A 422 2.37 28.47 -22.37
N ILE A 423 2.82 29.64 -21.93
CA ILE A 423 2.41 30.97 -22.41
C ILE A 423 3.44 31.54 -23.40
N LYS A 424 4.69 31.10 -23.28
CA LYS A 424 5.78 31.44 -24.21
C LYS A 424 5.53 30.76 -25.54
#